data_AF-A0A0T6W6C7-F1
#
_entry.id   AF-A0A0T6W6C7-F1
#
_cell.length_a   1.000
_cell.length_b   1.000
_cell.length_c   1.000
_cell.angle_alpha   90.00
_cell.angle_beta   90.00
_cell.angle_gamma   90.00
#
_symmetry.space_group_name_H-M   'P 1'
#
loop_
_entity.id
_entity.type
_entity.pdbx_description
1 polymer ?
#
loop_
_entity_poly.entity_id
_entity_poly.type
_entity_poly.pdbx_seq_one_letter_code
_entity_poly.pdbx_strand_id
1 'polypeptide(L)'
;MRNQAKTHVLAHTHEYGTTRYLFVPPAGFEVPYGSFFGSSESDGTDYPELMALIAFLEVDYEPEKSETIDILVCDDTIAEPTLRELQKLMVQEAAIST
;
A
#
# COMPACT_ATOMS: atom_id res chain seq x y z
N MET A 1 18.82 23.01 -0.43
CA MET A 1 17.53 22.36 -0.76
C MET A 1 17.14 21.54 0.45
N ARG A 2 16.01 21.83 1.12
CA ARG A 2 15.53 20.95 2.21
C ARG A 2 15.18 19.62 1.55
N ASN A 3 15.79 18.51 1.99
CA ASN A 3 15.29 17.18 1.66
C ASN A 3 13.88 17.12 2.23
N GLN A 4 12.89 17.42 1.40
CA GLN A 4 11.49 17.26 1.73
C GLN A 4 11.33 15.75 1.90
N ALA A 5 11.04 15.31 3.12
CA ALA A 5 10.89 13.90 3.39
C ALA A 5 9.79 13.37 2.48
N LYS A 6 10.11 12.36 1.67
CA LYS A 6 9.13 11.77 0.75
C LYS A 6 8.00 11.17 1.58
N THR A 7 6.76 11.44 1.20
CA THR A 7 5.59 10.74 1.75
C THR A 7 5.47 9.40 1.04
N HIS A 8 5.09 8.38 1.79
CA HIS A 8 4.94 7.00 1.31
C HIS A 8 3.53 6.52 1.62
N VAL A 9 3.09 5.52 0.87
CA VAL A 9 1.85 4.82 1.13
C VAL A 9 2.15 3.34 1.36
N LEU A 10 1.56 2.79 2.42
CA LEU A 10 1.42 1.35 2.62
C LEU A 10 -0.06 1.02 2.43
N ALA A 11 -0.36 0.16 1.47
CA ALA A 11 -1.70 -0.38 1.25
C ALA A 11 -1.75 -1.82 1.74
N HIS A 12 -2.58 -2.07 2.76
CA HIS A 12 -2.84 -3.39 3.32
C HIS A 12 -4.18 -3.88 2.84
N THR A 13 -4.19 -4.95 2.05
CA THR A 13 -5.41 -5.60 1.57
C THR A 13 -5.62 -6.89 2.33
N HIS A 14 -6.80 -7.01 2.95
CA HIS A 14 -7.25 -8.15 3.73
C HIS A 14 -8.70 -8.50 3.34
N GLU A 15 -9.30 -9.52 3.96
CA GLU A 15 -10.62 -10.05 3.55
C GLU A 15 -11.76 -9.01 3.57
N TYR A 16 -11.62 -7.94 4.35
CA TYR A 16 -12.63 -6.88 4.49
C TYR A 16 -12.38 -5.65 3.61
N GLY A 17 -11.27 -5.61 2.86
CA GLY A 17 -10.94 -4.51 1.96
C GLY A 17 -9.48 -4.07 2.05
N THR A 18 -9.20 -2.86 1.55
CA THR A 18 -7.86 -2.27 1.54
C THR A 18 -7.79 -1.04 2.45
N THR A 19 -6.94 -1.08 3.45
CA THR A 19 -6.59 0.05 4.32
C THR A 19 -5.31 0.71 3.82
N ARG A 20 -5.25 2.05 3.79
CA ARG A 20 -4.08 2.81 3.32
C ARG A 20 -3.52 3.67 4.43
N TYR A 21 -2.21 3.58 4.62
CA TYR A 21 -1.43 4.33 5.61
C TYR A 21 -0.49 5.28 4.88
N LEU A 22 -0.62 6.58 5.14
CA LEU A 22 0.33 7.58 4.66
C LEU A 22 1.37 7.82 5.75
N PHE A 23 2.64 7.73 5.39
CA PHE A 23 3.72 7.88 6.37
C PHE A 23 4.95 8.56 5.80
N VAL A 24 5.73 9.14 6.71
CA VAL A 24 7.08 9.65 6.44
C VAL A 24 8.05 8.78 7.23
N PRO A 25 9.00 8.09 6.58
CA PRO A 25 9.91 7.20 7.27
C PRO A 25 10.84 7.99 8.22
N PRO A 26 11.21 7.41 9.37
CA PRO A 26 12.23 7.97 10.23
C PRO A 26 13.56 8.19 9.48
N ALA A 27 14.37 9.13 9.95
CA ALA A 27 15.68 9.38 9.33
C ALA A 27 16.56 8.13 9.41
N GLY A 28 17.04 7.66 8.26
CA GLY A 28 17.87 6.45 8.15
C GLY A 28 17.09 5.13 8.11
N PHE A 29 15.75 5.17 8.12
CA PHE A 29 14.92 3.99 7.89
C PHE A 29 14.89 3.63 6.40
N GLU A 30 15.20 2.39 6.07
CA GLU A 30 15.11 1.88 4.69
C GLU A 30 13.69 1.33 4.45
N VAL A 31 12.98 1.94 3.50
CA VAL A 31 11.60 1.56 3.19
C VAL A 31 11.61 0.33 2.27
N PRO A 32 10.96 -0.78 2.65
CA PRO A 32 10.90 -1.99 1.83
C PRO A 32 9.84 -1.82 0.73
N TYR A 33 10.23 -1.23 -0.40
CA TYR A 33 9.32 -1.03 -1.53
C TYR A 33 8.94 -2.35 -2.21
N GLY A 34 7.71 -2.42 -2.71
CA GLY A 34 7.20 -3.56 -3.48
C GLY A 34 5.90 -4.14 -2.91
N SER A 35 5.56 -5.32 -3.41
CA SER A 35 4.38 -6.09 -3.01
C SER A 35 4.80 -7.32 -2.20
N PHE A 36 4.22 -7.46 -1.01
CA PHE A 36 4.44 -8.58 -0.10
C PHE A 36 3.14 -9.35 0.04
N PHE A 37 3.22 -10.67 -0.03
CA PHE A 37 2.07 -11.56 0.00
C PHE A 37 2.15 -12.43 1.24
N GLY A 38 1.08 -12.43 2.02
CA GLY A 38 0.90 -13.40 3.10
C GLY A 38 0.89 -14.81 2.52
N SER A 39 1.72 -15.70 3.05
CA SER A 39 1.75 -17.10 2.68
C SER A 39 1.57 -17.95 3.93
N SER A 40 0.80 -19.04 3.86
CA SER A 40 0.64 -19.94 5.02
C SER A 40 1.91 -20.66 5.46
N GLU A 41 2.99 -20.54 4.68
CA GLU A 41 4.28 -21.15 4.98
C GLU A 41 5.26 -20.16 5.60
N SER A 42 4.88 -18.88 5.68
CA SER A 42 5.67 -17.79 6.24
C SER A 42 4.85 -17.05 7.28
N ASP A 43 5.39 -16.92 8.48
CA ASP A 43 4.83 -16.09 9.56
C ASP A 43 5.07 -14.58 9.32
N GLY A 44 5.38 -14.18 8.09
CA GLY A 44 5.69 -12.81 7.71
C GLY A 44 7.08 -12.35 8.14
N THR A 45 7.85 -13.16 8.86
CA THR A 45 9.18 -12.76 9.38
C THR A 45 10.30 -12.81 8.34
N ASP A 46 10.03 -13.32 7.14
CA ASP A 46 10.99 -13.37 6.03
C ASP A 46 11.45 -11.97 5.57
N TYR A 47 10.71 -10.93 5.96
CA TYR A 47 10.97 -9.53 5.61
C TYR A 47 11.11 -8.67 6.88
N PRO A 48 12.30 -8.64 7.52
CA PRO A 48 12.49 -7.94 8.79
C PRO A 48 12.24 -6.43 8.67
N GLU A 49 12.55 -5.81 7.53
CA GLU A 49 12.28 -4.40 7.26
C GLU A 49 10.77 -4.12 7.14
N LEU A 50 10.01 -5.05 6.56
CA LEU A 50 8.55 -4.98 6.48
C LEU A 50 7.93 -5.07 7.86
N MET A 51 8.37 -6.03 8.68
CA MET A 51 7.88 -6.20 10.05
C MET A 51 8.19 -4.98 10.92
N ALA A 52 9.37 -4.38 10.75
CA ALA A 52 9.72 -3.13 11.43
C ALA A 52 8.80 -1.97 11.00
N LEU A 53 8.44 -1.89 9.72
CA LEU A 53 7.52 -0.87 9.21
C LEU A 53 6.09 -1.07 9.73
N ILE A 54 5.58 -2.31 9.71
CA ILE A 54 4.26 -2.68 10.23
C ILE A 54 4.15 -2.33 11.72
N ALA A 55 5.18 -2.68 12.51
CA ALA A 55 5.24 -2.33 13.92
C ALA A 55 5.30 -0.81 14.14
N PHE A 56 6.05 -0.07 13.31
CA PHE A 56 6.12 1.39 13.38
C PHE A 56 4.78 2.06 13.08
N LEU A 57 4.02 1.53 12.13
CA LEU A 57 2.72 2.05 11.71
C LEU A 57 1.54 1.48 12.52
N GLU A 58 1.83 0.57 13.47
CA GLU A 58 0.81 -0.16 14.24
C GLU A 58 -0.25 -0.81 13.33
N VAL A 59 0.20 -1.38 12.20
CA VAL A 59 -0.68 -2.10 11.27
C VAL A 59 -0.96 -3.48 11.84
N ASP A 60 -2.25 -3.81 11.93
CA ASP A 60 -2.71 -5.15 12.31
C ASP A 60 -2.58 -6.07 11.10
N TYR A 61 -1.38 -6.64 10.92
CA TYR A 61 -1.05 -7.52 9.80
C TYR A 61 -0.87 -8.94 10.31
N GLU A 62 -1.74 -9.83 9.86
CA GLU A 62 -1.63 -11.27 10.09
C GLU A 62 -1.31 -11.92 8.73
N PRO A 63 -0.14 -12.56 8.56
CA PRO A 63 0.26 -13.16 7.29
C PRO A 63 -0.53 -14.45 7.01
N GLU A 64 -1.84 -14.31 6.82
CA GLU A 64 -2.75 -15.37 6.43
C GLU A 64 -2.80 -15.52 4.91
N LYS A 65 -3.45 -16.60 4.45
CA LYS A 65 -3.72 -16.80 3.03
C LYS A 65 -4.70 -15.72 2.57
N SER A 66 -4.20 -14.79 1.74
CA SER A 66 -4.92 -13.73 0.99
C SER A 66 -4.66 -12.30 1.45
N GLU A 67 -3.74 -12.07 2.41
CA GLU A 67 -3.31 -10.70 2.72
C GLU A 67 -2.20 -10.21 1.78
N THR A 68 -2.26 -8.93 1.40
CA THR A 68 -1.18 -8.27 0.64
C THR A 68 -0.81 -6.93 1.24
N ILE A 69 0.48 -6.62 1.20
CA ILE A 69 1.02 -5.31 1.58
C ILE A 69 1.74 -4.73 0.36
N ASP A 70 1.32 -3.56 -0.09
CA ASP A 70 1.95 -2.82 -1.19
C ASP A 70 2.54 -1.51 -0.66
N ILE A 71 3.84 -1.29 -0.90
CA ILE A 71 4.56 -0.10 -0.40
C ILE A 71 5.14 0.69 -1.56
N LEU A 72 4.73 1.96 -1.66
CA LEU A 72 5.06 2.86 -2.75
C LEU A 72 5.39 4.27 -2.23
N VAL A 73 6.14 5.04 -3.02
CA VAL A 73 6.26 6.48 -2.81
C VAL A 73 4.92 7.13 -3.18
N CYS A 74 4.42 8.03 -2.35
CA CYS A 74 3.30 8.88 -2.71
C CYS A 74 3.82 9.87 -3.77
N ASP A 75 3.45 9.62 -5.03
CA ASP A 75 3.81 10.51 -6.12
C ASP A 75 2.74 11.62 -6.22
N ASP A 76 3.05 12.76 -5.62
CA ASP A 76 2.21 13.96 -5.64
C ASP A 76 2.02 14.53 -7.07
N THR A 77 2.70 13.96 -8.09
CA THR A 77 2.49 14.33 -9.50
C THR A 77 1.34 13.56 -10.17
N ILE A 78 0.84 12.49 -9.55
CA ILE A 78 -0.34 11.78 -10.01
C ILE A 78 -1.57 12.54 -9.51
N ALA A 79 -2.15 13.37 -10.38
CA ALA A 79 -3.38 14.09 -10.07
C ALA A 79 -4.51 13.10 -9.78
N GLU A 80 -5.28 13.37 -8.72
CA GLU A 80 -6.52 12.64 -8.48
C GLU A 80 -7.43 12.74 -9.71
N PRO A 81 -8.00 11.61 -10.20
CA PRO A 81 -8.89 11.64 -11.32
C PRO A 81 -10.12 12.49 -10.98
N THR A 82 -10.49 13.36 -11.90
CA THR A 82 -11.68 14.19 -11.73
C THR A 82 -12.95 13.34 -11.70
N LEU A 83 -14.03 13.86 -11.10
CA LEU A 83 -15.35 13.21 -11.11
C LEU A 83 -15.79 12.80 -12.52
N ARG A 84 -15.43 13.58 -13.54
CA ARG A 84 -15.74 13.31 -14.94
C ARG A 84 -14.96 12.11 -15.49
N GLU A 85 -13.72 11.92 -15.07
CA GLU A 85 -12.89 10.76 -15.47
C GLU A 85 -13.37 9.49 -14.78
N LEU A 86 -13.72 9.58 -13.49
CA LEU A 86 -14.34 8.47 -12.75
C LEU A 86 -15.66 8.02 -13.40
N GLN A 87 -16.52 8.95 -13.79
CA GLN A 87 -17.78 8.64 -14.49
C GLN A 87 -17.56 7.91 -15.84
N LYS A 88 -16.48 8.21 -16.56
CA LYS A 88 -16.17 7.52 -17.83
C LYS A 88 -15.76 6.07 -17.62
N LEU A 89 -15.01 5.78 -16.54
CA LEU A 89 -14.57 4.43 -16.21
C LEU A 89 -15.75 3.54 -15.82
N MET A 90 -16.70 4.06 -15.04
CA MET A 90 -17.91 3.32 -14.64
C MET A 90 -18.78 2.92 -15.84
N VAL A 91 -18.84 3.75 -16.88
CA VAL A 91 -19.61 3.44 -18.11
C VAL A 91 -18.89 2.37 -18.95
N GLN A 92 -17.56 2.34 -18.94
CA GLN A 92 -16.78 1.33 -19.66
C GLN A 92 -16.91 -0.06 -19.02
N GLU A 93 -16.88 -0.18 -17.68
CA GLU A 93 -17.06 -1.47 -17.00
C GLU A 93 -18.46 -2.07 -17.23
N ALA A 94 -19.50 -1.22 -17.29
CA ALA A 94 -20.86 -1.65 -17.63
C ALA A 94 -20.97 -2.16 -19.08
N ALA A 95 -20.21 -1.59 -20.01
CA ALA A 95 -20.21 -1.99 -21.43
C ALA A 95 -19.42 -3.29 -21.70
N ILE A 96 -18.47 -3.65 -20.83
CA ILE A 96 -17.66 -4.87 -20.96
C ILE A 96 -18.38 -6.09 -20.34
N SER A 97 -19.37 -5.86 -19.48
CA SER A 97 -20.15 -6.92 -18.81
C SER A 97 -21.40 -7.37 -19.58
N THR A 98 -21.51 -7.04 -20.88
CA THR A 98 -22.64 -7.44 -21.77
C THR A 98 -22.12 -8.27 -22.93
#